data_AF-A0A7S1EZE6-F1
#
_entry.id   AF-A0A7S1EZE6-F1
#
_cell.length_a   1.000
_cell.length_b   1.000
_cell.length_c   1.000
_cell.angle_alpha   90.00
_cell.angle_beta   90.00
_cell.angle_gamma   90.00
#
_symmetry.space_group_name_H-M   'P 1'
#
loop_
_entity.id
_entity.type
_entity.pdbx_description
1 polymer ?
#
loop_
_entity_poly.entity_id
_entity_poly.type
_entity_poly.pdbx_seq_one_letter_code
_entity_poly.pdbx_strand_id
1 'polypeptide(L)'
;PAKDVFAAGVVEVDIRPVREGQNFTVKWRNKPVFIRKRTPEMIAASRKDDPIVASMREPATDAERCKRPEWLICVGICTHLGCIPQPDAGNFGGYFCPCHGSHYDYAGRIRQGPAPKNLELLPTQFLDDNTVKLG
;
A
#
# COMPACT_ATOMS: atom_id res chain seq x y z
N PRO A 1 -9.37 26.00 26.44
CA PRO A 1 -8.60 25.06 25.60
C PRO A 1 -8.24 23.79 26.39
N ALA A 2 -8.93 22.68 26.12
CA ALA A 2 -8.75 21.44 26.87
C ALA A 2 -7.36 20.85 26.65
N LYS A 3 -6.67 20.57 27.75
CA LYS A 3 -5.42 19.83 27.83
C LYS A 3 -5.70 18.34 27.54
N ASP A 4 -6.02 18.02 26.29
CA ASP A 4 -6.03 16.65 25.77
C ASP A 4 -5.53 16.69 24.31
N VAL A 5 -4.38 17.32 24.12
CA VAL A 5 -3.55 17.14 22.93
C VAL A 5 -2.47 16.15 23.37
N PHE A 6 -2.23 15.11 22.56
CA PHE A 6 -1.22 14.04 22.71
C PHE A 6 -1.68 12.69 23.29
N ALA A 7 -2.47 11.95 22.50
CA ALA A 7 -2.23 10.50 22.23
C ALA A 7 -2.90 10.00 20.92
N ALA A 8 -3.14 10.88 19.95
CA ALA A 8 -3.86 10.54 18.71
C ALA A 8 -2.88 10.23 17.57
N GLY A 9 -2.52 8.96 17.34
CA GLY A 9 -1.71 8.66 16.15
C GLY A 9 -1.24 7.23 15.92
N VAL A 10 -1.18 6.42 16.97
CA VAL A 10 -0.73 5.03 16.89
C VAL A 10 -1.96 4.13 16.85
N VAL A 11 -2.05 3.29 15.81
CA VAL A 11 -3.07 2.24 15.73
C VAL A 11 -2.36 0.90 15.59
N GLU A 12 -2.58 0.01 16.55
CA GLU A 12 -2.17 -1.39 16.44
C GLU A 12 -3.27 -2.18 15.74
N VAL A 13 -2.88 -2.99 14.75
CA VAL A 13 -3.80 -3.77 13.92
C VAL A 13 -3.42 -5.23 14.03
N ASP A 14 -4.40 -6.04 14.45
CA ASP A 14 -4.33 -7.50 14.37
C ASP A 14 -4.49 -7.95 12.90
N ILE A 15 -3.45 -8.56 12.37
CA ILE A 15 -3.35 -9.02 10.99
C ILE A 15 -3.58 -10.53 10.82
N ARG A 16 -3.87 -11.27 11.90
CA ARG A 16 -4.28 -12.69 11.82
C ARG A 16 -5.44 -12.95 10.87
N PRO A 17 -6.48 -12.09 10.81
CA PRO A 17 -7.62 -12.33 9.91
C PRO A 17 -7.29 -12.15 8.43
N VAL A 18 -6.15 -11.51 8.09
CA VAL A 18 -5.80 -11.18 6.71
C VAL A 18 -5.25 -12.43 6.01
N ARG A 19 -6.04 -12.95 5.08
CA ARG A 19 -5.68 -14.13 4.29
C ARG A 19 -4.67 -13.77 3.20
N GLU A 20 -3.91 -14.76 2.76
CA GLU A 20 -3.00 -14.57 1.63
C GLU A 20 -3.79 -14.16 0.37
N GLY A 21 -3.24 -13.22 -0.39
CA GLY A 21 -3.88 -12.58 -1.53
C GLY A 21 -4.85 -11.45 -1.17
N GLN A 22 -5.31 -11.37 0.09
CA GLN A 22 -6.33 -10.41 0.51
C GLN A 22 -5.77 -9.00 0.69
N ASN A 23 -6.54 -8.01 0.23
CA ASN A 23 -6.41 -6.62 0.65
C ASN A 23 -7.40 -6.30 1.78
N PHE A 24 -6.89 -5.93 2.94
CA PHE A 24 -7.67 -5.48 4.09
C PHE A 24 -7.53 -3.97 4.27
N THR A 25 -8.61 -3.27 4.63
CA THR A 25 -8.60 -1.80 4.76
C THR A 25 -8.96 -1.40 6.18
N VAL A 26 -8.10 -0.59 6.80
CA VAL A 26 -8.36 0.04 8.10
C VAL A 26 -8.36 1.56 7.98
N LYS A 27 -8.93 2.25 8.96
CA LYS A 27 -8.94 3.72 9.02
C LYS A 27 -7.84 4.21 9.97
N TRP A 28 -6.92 5.03 9.47
CA TRP A 28 -5.85 5.68 10.25
C TRP A 28 -5.87 7.19 9.97
N ARG A 29 -6.03 8.03 11.00
CA ARG A 29 -6.11 9.50 10.88
C ARG A 29 -7.05 9.98 9.75
N ASN A 30 -8.24 9.39 9.67
CA ASN A 30 -9.24 9.62 8.61
C ASN A 30 -8.82 9.24 7.18
N LYS A 31 -7.68 8.58 6.99
CA LYS A 31 -7.26 8.00 5.71
C LYS A 31 -7.50 6.49 5.71
N PRO A 32 -7.92 5.88 4.57
CA PRO A 32 -7.87 4.44 4.41
C PRO A 32 -6.40 3.99 4.32
N VAL A 33 -6.08 2.88 4.97
CA VAL A 33 -4.80 2.20 4.87
C VAL A 33 -5.07 0.81 4.34
N PHE A 34 -4.43 0.49 3.22
CA PHE A 34 -4.41 -0.85 2.66
C PHE A 34 -3.33 -1.68 3.35
N ILE A 35 -3.73 -2.83 3.85
CA ILE A 35 -2.88 -3.86 4.41
C ILE A 35 -3.09 -5.10 3.54
N ARG A 36 -2.11 -5.38 2.68
CA ARG A 36 -2.19 -6.48 1.74
C ARG A 36 -1.21 -7.59 2.12
N LYS A 37 -1.74 -8.80 2.29
CA LYS A 37 -0.94 -10.02 2.40
C LYS A 37 -0.75 -10.59 0.99
N ARG A 38 0.46 -10.51 0.45
CA ARG A 38 0.79 -10.85 -0.94
C ARG A 38 1.09 -12.35 -1.06
N THR A 39 0.66 -12.95 -2.17
CA THR A 39 1.05 -14.33 -2.52
C THR A 39 2.46 -14.37 -3.10
N PRO A 40 3.13 -15.54 -3.15
CA PRO A 40 4.39 -15.71 -3.87
C PRO A 40 4.34 -15.19 -5.32
N GLU A 41 3.23 -15.37 -6.02
CA GLU A 41 3.04 -14.92 -7.41
C GLU A 41 2.99 -13.40 -7.49
N MET A 42 2.31 -12.73 -6.55
CA MET A 42 2.26 -11.26 -6.48
C MET A 42 3.64 -10.66 -6.19
N ILE A 43 4.42 -11.31 -5.31
CA ILE A 43 5.79 -10.91 -4.99
C ILE A 43 6.69 -11.10 -6.22
N ALA A 44 6.62 -12.27 -6.87
CA ALA A 44 7.39 -12.55 -8.08
C ALA A 44 7.05 -11.58 -9.21
N ALA A 45 5.77 -11.27 -9.41
CA ALA A 45 5.31 -10.29 -10.40
C ALA A 45 5.87 -8.89 -10.10
N SER A 46 5.88 -8.46 -8.83
CA SER A 46 6.44 -7.16 -8.43
C SER A 46 7.95 -7.09 -8.69
N ARG A 47 8.68 -8.15 -8.33
CA ARG A 47 10.15 -8.22 -8.50
C ARG A 47 10.60 -8.35 -9.94
N LYS A 48 9.74 -8.88 -10.83
CA LYS A 48 10.01 -8.94 -12.27
C LYS A 48 10.28 -7.54 -12.85
N ASP A 49 9.72 -6.51 -12.24
CA ASP A 49 9.92 -5.13 -12.66
C ASP A 49 11.10 -4.42 -11.98
N ASP A 50 11.74 -5.03 -10.98
CA ASP A 50 12.90 -4.43 -10.30
C ASP A 50 14.05 -4.05 -11.26
N PRO A 51 14.36 -4.81 -12.32
CA PRO A 51 15.37 -4.41 -13.31
C PRO A 51 15.03 -3.15 -14.11
N ILE A 52 13.77 -2.72 -14.16
CA ILE A 52 13.32 -1.57 -14.97
C ILE A 52 12.91 -0.36 -14.12
N VAL A 53 13.08 -0.39 -12.79
CA VAL A 53 12.61 0.68 -11.88
C VAL A 53 13.17 2.05 -12.22
N ALA A 54 14.39 2.12 -12.76
CA ALA A 54 15.02 3.38 -13.17
C ALA A 54 14.24 4.12 -14.27
N SER A 55 13.46 3.40 -15.08
CA SER A 55 12.58 3.97 -16.11
C SER A 55 11.15 4.24 -15.63
N MET A 56 10.81 3.86 -14.39
CA MET A 56 9.48 4.11 -13.84
C MET A 56 9.32 5.56 -13.39
N ARG A 57 8.07 6.02 -13.32
CA ARG A 57 7.72 7.39 -12.94
C ARG A 57 8.26 7.78 -11.57
N GLU A 58 8.18 6.86 -10.60
CA GLU A 58 8.80 7.00 -9.29
C GLU A 58 9.55 5.70 -9.00
N PRO A 59 10.88 5.66 -9.24
CA PRO A 59 11.69 4.46 -9.08
C PRO A 59 11.60 3.91 -7.66
N ALA A 60 11.22 2.63 -7.56
CA ALA A 60 11.23 1.88 -6.32
C ALA A 60 11.18 0.37 -6.62
N THR A 61 12.12 -0.38 -6.06
CA THR A 61 12.11 -1.84 -6.05
C THR A 61 11.04 -2.39 -5.11
N ASP A 62 10.68 -3.67 -5.29
CA ASP A 62 9.79 -4.37 -4.36
C ASP A 62 10.32 -4.35 -2.91
N ALA A 63 11.62 -4.61 -2.73
CA ALA A 63 12.26 -4.69 -1.42
C ALA A 63 12.37 -3.34 -0.69
N GLU A 64 12.41 -2.22 -1.43
CA GLU A 64 12.34 -0.89 -0.84
C GLU A 64 10.97 -0.61 -0.24
N ARG A 65 9.92 -1.11 -0.90
CA ARG A 65 8.53 -0.84 -0.53
C ARG A 65 7.95 -1.82 0.48
N CYS A 66 8.39 -3.07 0.45
CA CYS A 66 7.87 -4.15 1.29
C CYS A 66 9.00 -4.82 2.06
N LYS A 67 9.29 -4.33 3.27
CA LYS A 67 10.38 -4.85 4.12
C LYS A 67 10.16 -6.32 4.50
N ARG A 68 8.91 -6.68 4.78
CA ARG A 68 8.45 -8.07 4.80
C ARG A 68 7.80 -8.33 3.44
N PRO A 69 8.36 -9.20 2.58
CA PRO A 69 7.87 -9.38 1.21
C PRO A 69 6.39 -9.76 1.14
N GLU A 70 5.84 -10.44 2.12
CA GLU A 70 4.43 -10.79 2.16
C GLU A 70 3.50 -9.63 2.53
N TRP A 71 4.03 -8.47 2.98
CA TRP A 71 3.21 -7.34 3.42
C TRP A 71 3.50 -6.06 2.63
N LEU A 72 2.47 -5.56 1.95
CA LEU A 72 2.42 -4.17 1.50
C LEU A 72 1.46 -3.41 2.41
N ILE A 73 1.95 -2.33 3.03
CA ILE A 73 1.13 -1.42 3.83
C ILE A 73 1.28 0.00 3.31
N CYS A 74 0.20 0.55 2.77
CA CYS A 74 0.21 1.88 2.15
C CYS A 74 -1.11 2.62 2.37
N VAL A 75 -1.05 3.95 2.29
CA VAL A 75 -2.24 4.80 2.30
C VAL A 75 -3.04 4.53 1.04
N GLY A 76 -4.32 4.18 1.20
CA GLY A 76 -5.26 3.85 0.13
C GLY A 76 -5.84 5.07 -0.57
N ILE A 77 -5.02 6.10 -0.80
CA ILE A 77 -5.39 7.36 -1.43
C ILE A 77 -4.59 7.51 -2.71
N CYS A 78 -5.28 7.61 -3.84
CA CYS A 78 -4.66 7.84 -5.14
C CYS A 78 -3.91 9.17 -5.13
N THR A 79 -2.65 9.13 -5.51
CA THR A 79 -1.74 10.29 -5.54
C THR A 79 -2.04 11.30 -6.65
N HIS A 80 -2.99 11.02 -7.53
CA HIS A 80 -3.50 12.00 -8.49
C HIS A 80 -4.30 13.10 -7.78
N LEU A 81 -5.54 12.79 -7.39
CA LEU A 81 -6.50 13.75 -6.80
C LEU A 81 -7.28 13.16 -5.61
N GLY A 82 -6.77 12.10 -4.98
CA GLY A 82 -7.26 11.65 -3.67
C GLY A 82 -8.40 10.63 -3.64
N CYS A 83 -8.85 10.10 -4.78
CA CYS A 83 -9.81 8.99 -4.82
C CYS A 83 -9.25 7.73 -4.15
N ILE A 84 -10.10 6.82 -3.69
CA ILE A 84 -9.70 5.51 -3.14
C ILE A 84 -9.59 4.50 -4.29
N PRO A 85 -8.41 3.93 -4.59
CA PRO A 85 -8.26 2.89 -5.60
C PRO A 85 -8.97 1.59 -5.20
N GLN A 86 -9.52 0.87 -6.18
CA GLN A 86 -10.07 -0.48 -6.00
C GLN A 86 -8.91 -1.49 -6.01
N PRO A 87 -8.81 -2.39 -5.00
CA PRO A 87 -7.86 -3.50 -5.03
C PRO A 87 -8.23 -4.53 -6.10
N ASP A 88 -7.26 -5.33 -6.52
CA ASP A 88 -7.45 -6.48 -7.42
C ASP A 88 -8.03 -6.10 -8.78
N ALA A 89 -7.74 -4.87 -9.22
CA ALA A 89 -8.29 -4.28 -10.42
C ALA A 89 -7.21 -3.60 -11.26
N GLY A 90 -7.53 -3.38 -12.53
CA GLY A 90 -6.64 -2.73 -13.49
C GLY A 90 -5.59 -3.68 -14.08
N ASN A 91 -4.77 -3.13 -14.98
CA ASN A 91 -3.90 -3.92 -15.85
C ASN A 91 -2.68 -4.55 -15.17
N PHE A 92 -2.40 -4.19 -13.92
CA PHE A 92 -1.21 -4.62 -13.17
C PHE A 92 -1.55 -5.38 -11.88
N GLY A 93 -2.82 -5.76 -11.72
CA GLY A 93 -3.31 -6.63 -10.64
C GLY A 93 -3.35 -6.03 -9.24
N GLY A 94 -2.65 -4.91 -8.98
CA GLY A 94 -2.60 -4.27 -7.68
C GLY A 94 -3.84 -3.45 -7.38
N TYR A 95 -3.89 -2.23 -7.90
CA TYR A 95 -4.98 -1.29 -7.63
C TYR A 95 -5.36 -0.46 -8.86
N PHE A 96 -6.64 -0.14 -8.99
CA PHE A 96 -7.16 0.71 -10.05
C PHE A 96 -7.95 1.90 -9.49
N CYS A 97 -7.59 3.11 -9.90
CA CYS A 97 -8.35 4.30 -9.58
C CYS A 97 -9.26 4.68 -10.77
N PRO A 98 -10.58 4.47 -10.68
CA PRO A 98 -11.51 4.68 -11.79
C PRO A 98 -11.71 6.16 -12.13
N CYS A 99 -11.33 7.09 -11.25
CA CYS A 99 -11.55 8.53 -11.46
C CYS A 99 -10.88 9.04 -12.73
N HIS A 100 -9.64 8.63 -13.00
CA HIS A 100 -8.87 9.07 -14.18
C HIS A 100 -7.96 7.96 -14.75
N GLY A 101 -8.23 6.69 -14.40
CA GLY A 101 -7.52 5.54 -14.96
C GLY A 101 -6.09 5.36 -14.47
N SER A 102 -5.81 5.59 -13.18
CA SER A 102 -4.47 5.29 -12.62
C SER A 102 -4.39 3.81 -12.21
N HIS A 103 -3.36 3.12 -12.69
CA HIS A 103 -3.13 1.70 -12.41
C HIS A 103 -1.87 1.51 -11.59
N TYR A 104 -1.99 0.79 -10.48
CA TYR A 104 -0.89 0.46 -9.58
C TYR A 104 -0.65 -1.05 -9.57
N ASP A 105 0.60 -1.47 -9.44
CA ASP A 105 0.97 -2.89 -9.30
C ASP A 105 0.85 -3.41 -7.85
N TYR A 106 1.21 -4.68 -7.62
CA TYR A 106 1.16 -5.33 -6.30
C TYR A 106 2.15 -4.77 -5.26
N ALA A 107 3.08 -3.90 -5.66
CA ALA A 107 3.91 -3.12 -4.76
C ALA A 107 3.33 -1.71 -4.53
N GLY A 108 2.19 -1.37 -5.14
CA GLY A 108 1.58 -0.05 -5.08
C GLY A 108 2.31 0.99 -5.92
N ARG A 109 3.11 0.57 -6.91
CA ARG A 109 3.82 1.48 -7.81
C ARG A 109 2.92 1.91 -8.95
N ILE A 110 2.96 3.18 -9.32
CA ILE A 110 2.18 3.71 -10.43
C ILE A 110 2.77 3.22 -11.77
N ARG A 111 1.93 2.60 -12.61
CA ARG A 111 2.34 2.03 -13.90
C ARG A 111 1.71 2.72 -15.09
N GLN A 112 0.49 3.20 -14.94
CA GLN A 112 -0.27 3.83 -16.01
C GLN A 112 -1.24 4.88 -15.44
N GLY A 113 -1.58 5.88 -16.24
CA GLY A 113 -2.51 6.95 -15.87
C GLY A 113 -1.81 8.18 -15.27
N PRO A 114 -2.59 9.19 -14.83
CA PRO A 114 -2.07 10.52 -14.51
C PRO A 114 -1.47 10.67 -13.11
N ALA A 115 -1.61 9.69 -12.21
CA ALA A 115 -1.04 9.79 -10.87
C ALA A 115 0.49 10.03 -10.91
N PRO A 116 1.03 11.07 -10.26
CA PRO A 116 2.44 11.41 -10.38
C PRO A 116 3.36 10.49 -9.56
N LYS A 117 2.83 9.80 -8.54
CA LYS A 117 3.61 9.03 -7.56
C LYS A 117 3.00 7.65 -7.28
N ASN A 118 3.79 6.74 -6.73
CA ASN A 118 3.35 5.49 -6.14
C ASN A 118 2.42 5.75 -4.94
N LEU A 119 1.67 4.74 -4.48
CA LEU A 119 0.91 4.86 -3.23
C LEU A 119 1.87 5.11 -2.06
N GLU A 120 1.50 6.05 -1.19
CA GLU A 120 2.31 6.47 -0.04
C GLU A 120 2.47 5.30 0.94
N LEU A 121 3.70 4.92 1.27
CA LEU A 121 3.95 3.95 2.33
C LEU A 121 3.61 4.58 3.68
N LEU A 122 2.92 3.83 4.52
CA LEU A 122 2.70 4.27 5.89
C LEU A 122 3.90 3.85 6.74
N PRO A 123 4.42 4.71 7.64
CA PRO A 123 5.36 4.26 8.67
C PRO A 123 4.71 3.13 9.49
N THR A 124 5.34 1.96 9.49
CA THR A 124 4.84 0.79 10.20
C THR A 124 5.93 0.06 10.94
N GLN A 125 5.58 -0.54 12.07
CA GLN A 125 6.44 -1.43 12.84
C GLN A 125 5.68 -2.73 13.12
N PHE A 126 6.24 -3.87 12.70
CA PHE A 126 5.74 -5.18 13.15
C PHE A 126 6.19 -5.37 14.59
N LEU A 127 5.23 -5.51 15.51
CA LEU A 127 5.50 -5.76 16.92
C LEU A 127 5.73 -7.26 17.15
N ASP A 128 5.03 -8.09 16.39
CA ASP A 128 5.16 -9.54 16.32
C ASP A 128 4.63 -10.05 14.95
N ASP A 129 4.40 -11.36 14.82
CA ASP A 129 3.88 -11.97 13.58
C ASP A 129 2.43 -11.63 13.24
N ASN A 130 1.67 -11.17 14.23
CA ASN A 130 0.22 -10.99 14.22
C ASN A 130 -0.21 -9.53 14.40
N THR A 131 0.70 -8.64 14.78
CA THR A 131 0.38 -7.27 15.14
C THR A 131 1.29 -6.29 14.43
N VAL A 132 0.68 -5.34 13.72
CA VAL A 132 1.39 -4.21 13.10
C VAL A 132 0.94 -2.89 13.71
N LYS A 133 1.92 -2.08 14.12
CA LYS A 133 1.72 -0.71 14.55
C LYS A 133 1.77 0.23 13.35
N LEU A 134 0.74 1.05 13.20
CA LEU A 134 0.61 2.09 12.18
C LEU A 134 0.87 3.47 12.78
N GLY A 135 1.82 4.22 12.21
CA GLY A 135 2.18 5.56 12.68
C GLY A 135 3.18 5.59 13.83
#